data_AF-A0A168L4Z1-F1
#
_entry.id   AF-A0A168L4Z1-F1
#
_cell.length_a   1.000
_cell.length_b   1.000
_cell.length_c   1.000
_cell.angle_alpha   90.00
_cell.angle_beta   90.00
_cell.angle_gamma   90.00
#
_symmetry.space_group_name_H-M   'P 1'
#
loop_
_entity.id
_entity.type
_entity.pdbx_description
1 polymer ?
#
loop_
_entity_poly.entity_id
_entity_poly.type
_entity_poly.pdbx_seq_one_letter_code
_entity_poly.pdbx_strand_id
1 'polypeptide(L)'
;MDPVFTTESTAATQTIAGDSVHQSNLNIDTTTNHAHQQHQRSLTPIPSLHLGSEGSFQQSQRMDDTTTNGGSASHQQRQRPYMYSSDCPQKRTVLVTGGAGYIGSHTVLELLNADYSIVVMDNLVNSNLEALTRVEYLTGKSISFVKGDVTNEHDLDKVFQRFSFFSVIHLAAIKAVGESTQIPLEYYHNNVTGSLNLLRVMERYKVKNLVFSSSATVYGGGEPDRMPVNESASLGPVTNPYGRTKLFVEEILQDLCASDPEWNVCLLRFFNPVGAHPSGLIGECPQGVPNNLLPYVIRVLQGHLPCVQIFGSDYDTTDGTGVRDYIHVCDLATGHVAALKKLEMEQAQKKKDQSLRASTPSSPIPPPAATVPVSPSSPLPTPKPSYSSSSVSSVSSTSLSGSESDSALSSSSSSSTSSSIASPISPSFSDTLTPSSSSKAQHQRGQCMAYNLGTGAGYSVLEIINAMEKATQKTIPYKIVERRLGDVGVCTADATLANEELGWKPLYTMDDMCQDMWRWTRRNPNGYDGPLVDND
;
A
#
# COMPACT_ATOMS: atom_id res chain seq x y z
N MET A 1 -29.07 -22.78 69.35
CA MET A 1 -28.18 -22.15 70.34
C MET A 1 -28.06 -20.69 69.93
N ASP A 2 -28.82 -19.84 70.61
CA ASP A 2 -28.67 -18.37 70.67
C ASP A 2 -27.50 -18.01 71.62
N PRO A 3 -27.09 -16.72 71.83
CA PRO A 3 -27.71 -15.42 71.49
C PRO A 3 -26.85 -14.47 70.60
N VAL A 4 -27.35 -13.45 69.89
CA VAL A 4 -28.18 -12.24 70.21
C VAL A 4 -27.41 -11.10 70.91
N PHE A 5 -27.53 -9.87 70.37
CA PHE A 5 -27.54 -8.49 70.98
C PHE A 5 -27.10 -7.48 69.88
N THR A 6 -27.95 -6.83 69.06
CA THR A 6 -28.96 -5.73 69.24
C THR A 6 -28.42 -4.31 69.45
N THR A 7 -28.79 -3.41 68.51
CA THR A 7 -29.16 -1.96 68.67
C THR A 7 -28.08 -0.96 69.19
N GLU A 8 -28.05 0.36 68.94
CA GLU A 8 -28.94 1.41 68.37
C GLU A 8 -28.09 2.32 67.42
N SER A 9 -28.54 3.01 66.37
CA SER A 9 -29.60 4.04 66.20
C SER A 9 -29.45 5.33 67.04
N THR A 10 -28.89 6.39 66.45
CA THR A 10 -29.49 7.75 66.52
C THR A 10 -28.86 8.69 65.48
N ALA A 11 -29.70 9.48 64.81
CA ALA A 11 -29.28 10.61 63.97
C ALA A 11 -29.63 11.92 64.68
N ALA A 12 -28.88 12.99 64.43
CA ALA A 12 -29.23 14.34 64.83
C ALA A 12 -28.88 15.34 63.72
N THR A 13 -29.87 16.13 63.31
CA THR A 13 -29.80 17.10 62.22
C THR A 13 -29.90 18.50 62.79
N GLN A 14 -29.01 19.42 62.37
CA GLN A 14 -29.22 20.88 62.33
C GLN A 14 -28.01 21.54 61.62
N THR A 15 -28.05 22.67 60.91
CA THR A 15 -28.98 23.39 60.03
C THR A 15 -28.45 24.85 59.95
N ILE A 16 -27.97 25.27 58.77
CA ILE A 16 -27.90 26.65 58.23
C ILE A 16 -27.10 27.76 58.98
N ALA A 17 -26.04 28.25 58.32
CA ALA A 17 -25.67 29.66 58.02
C ALA A 17 -24.20 29.67 57.50
N GLY A 18 -23.70 30.53 56.61
CA GLY A 18 -24.27 31.69 55.90
C GLY A 18 -23.13 32.69 55.63
N ASP A 19 -22.94 33.13 54.37
CA ASP A 19 -22.05 34.24 53.93
C ASP A 19 -20.52 34.10 54.17
N SER A 20 -19.59 34.74 53.43
CA SER A 20 -19.62 35.35 52.09
C SER A 20 -18.18 35.64 51.61
N VAL A 21 -17.94 35.57 50.29
CA VAL A 21 -17.02 36.41 49.47
C VAL A 21 -15.66 36.84 50.07
N HIS A 22 -14.57 36.41 49.42
CA HIS A 22 -13.55 37.37 48.98
C HIS A 22 -12.79 36.92 47.73
N GLN A 23 -12.87 37.73 46.67
CA GLN A 23 -11.92 37.71 45.56
C GLN A 23 -10.66 38.49 45.95
N SER A 24 -9.51 38.10 45.40
CA SER A 24 -8.33 38.96 45.29
C SER A 24 -7.61 38.69 43.97
N ASN A 25 -7.80 39.59 42.99
CA ASN A 25 -6.98 39.66 41.78
C ASN A 25 -5.57 40.17 42.14
N LEU A 26 -4.55 39.71 41.41
CA LEU A 26 -3.33 40.49 41.17
C LEU A 26 -2.73 40.10 39.81
N ASN A 27 -2.80 41.03 38.85
CA ASN A 27 -1.87 41.07 37.72
C ASN A 27 -0.53 41.63 38.22
N ILE A 28 0.59 41.29 37.57
CA ILE A 28 1.62 42.25 37.10
C ILE A 28 2.69 41.53 36.24
N ASP A 29 3.17 42.30 35.27
CA ASP A 29 4.02 42.02 34.13
C ASP A 29 5.44 41.44 34.31
N THR A 30 5.87 40.74 33.25
CA THR A 30 7.18 40.74 32.55
C THR A 30 8.53 40.48 33.25
N THR A 31 9.37 39.77 32.48
CA THR A 31 10.85 39.77 32.47
C THR A 31 11.62 39.26 33.69
N THR A 32 12.20 38.05 33.56
CA THR A 32 13.67 37.92 33.64
C THR A 32 14.17 36.64 32.94
N ASN A 33 15.38 36.72 32.37
CA ASN A 33 16.14 35.55 31.90
C ASN A 33 16.51 34.64 33.09
N HIS A 34 16.61 33.32 32.87
CA HIS A 34 17.87 32.62 33.12
C HIS A 34 17.94 31.26 32.42
N ALA A 35 19.13 30.97 31.87
CA ALA A 35 19.49 29.80 31.08
C ALA A 35 19.16 28.44 31.73
N HIS A 36 18.82 27.46 30.88
CA HIS A 36 19.08 26.05 31.17
C HIS A 36 20.08 25.49 30.16
N GLN A 37 21.04 24.73 30.69
CA GLN A 37 22.30 24.43 30.03
C GLN A 37 22.15 23.32 29.00
N GLN A 38 22.82 23.49 27.86
CA GLN A 38 23.13 22.39 26.95
C GLN A 38 24.10 21.42 27.64
N HIS A 39 23.67 20.18 27.86
CA HIS A 39 24.62 19.08 28.09
C HIS A 39 25.06 18.49 26.76
N GLN A 40 26.07 19.11 26.15
CA GLN A 40 26.91 18.41 25.20
C GLN A 40 27.66 17.30 25.95
N ARG A 41 27.32 16.03 25.69
CA ARG A 41 28.20 14.90 26.02
C ARG A 41 29.08 14.61 24.81
N SER A 42 30.37 14.50 25.05
CA SER A 42 31.39 14.28 24.03
C SER A 42 31.19 12.95 23.31
N LEU A 43 31.01 13.00 21.99
CA LEU A 43 31.14 11.84 21.12
C LEU A 43 32.63 11.46 21.04
N THR A 44 32.98 10.28 21.52
CA THR A 44 34.30 9.67 21.27
C THR A 44 34.39 9.20 19.82
N PRO A 45 35.38 9.63 19.02
CA PRO A 45 35.55 9.15 17.65
C PRO A 45 35.95 7.67 17.63
N ILE A 46 35.34 6.88 16.75
CA ILE A 46 35.82 5.54 16.38
C ILE A 46 37.04 5.70 15.45
N PRO A 47 38.08 4.85 15.53
CA PRO A 47 39.35 5.10 14.83
C PRO A 47 39.24 5.02 13.30
N SER A 48 39.80 6.02 12.62
CA SER A 48 39.90 6.07 11.16
C SER A 48 40.89 5.01 10.64
N LEU A 49 40.42 4.09 9.80
CA LEU A 49 41.29 3.20 9.03
C LEU A 49 42.14 4.04 8.05
N HIS A 50 43.46 3.85 8.10
CA HIS A 50 44.42 4.60 7.29
C HIS A 50 44.29 4.29 5.80
N LEU A 51 44.10 5.33 4.99
CA LEU A 51 44.41 5.33 3.57
C LEU A 51 45.91 5.56 3.39
N GLY A 52 46.66 4.51 3.04
CA GLY A 52 48.05 4.61 2.58
C GLY A 52 48.10 4.99 1.11
N SER A 53 48.94 5.98 0.77
CA SER A 53 49.08 6.54 -0.57
C SER A 53 50.19 5.88 -1.41
N GLU A 54 49.91 5.74 -2.71
CA GLU A 54 50.85 5.57 -3.84
C GLU A 54 51.79 4.35 -3.89
N GLY A 55 51.83 3.67 -5.06
CA GLY A 55 52.78 2.58 -5.31
C GLY A 55 52.55 1.75 -6.59
N SER A 56 52.86 2.32 -7.77
CA SER A 56 53.28 1.64 -9.01
C SER A 56 52.48 0.46 -9.63
N PHE A 57 52.16 0.60 -10.92
CA PHE A 57 51.84 -0.50 -11.84
C PHE A 57 52.94 -1.59 -11.87
N GLN A 58 52.55 -2.87 -11.82
CA GLN A 58 53.22 -3.92 -12.60
C GLN A 58 52.28 -5.12 -12.86
N GLN A 59 52.67 -5.95 -13.84
CA GLN A 59 51.80 -6.88 -14.57
C GLN A 59 52.41 -8.29 -14.60
N SER A 60 51.79 -9.27 -13.94
CA SER A 60 52.07 -10.71 -14.13
C SER A 60 50.85 -11.54 -13.66
N GLN A 61 50.19 -12.23 -14.59
CA GLN A 61 50.32 -13.66 -14.92
C GLN A 61 49.53 -14.62 -14.03
N ARG A 62 48.73 -15.48 -14.68
CA ARG A 62 48.05 -16.62 -14.08
C ARG A 62 49.06 -17.70 -13.73
N MET A 63 48.86 -18.39 -12.61
CA MET A 63 49.10 -19.83 -12.50
C MET A 63 47.97 -20.46 -11.69
N ASP A 64 47.48 -21.60 -12.16
CA ASP A 64 46.59 -22.47 -11.40
C ASP A 64 47.40 -23.18 -10.30
N ASP A 65 46.77 -23.46 -9.15
CA ASP A 65 47.15 -24.65 -8.39
C ASP A 65 45.98 -25.20 -7.57
N THR A 66 46.06 -26.50 -7.21
CA THR A 66 44.89 -27.32 -6.88
C THR A 66 44.89 -27.81 -5.42
N THR A 67 43.70 -28.18 -4.90
CA THR A 67 43.44 -28.94 -3.64
C THR A 67 43.79 -28.24 -2.31
N THR A 68 42.85 -28.06 -1.38
CA THR A 68 42.33 -29.16 -0.52
C THR A 68 41.04 -28.77 0.24
N ASN A 69 40.30 -29.76 0.74
CA ASN A 69 39.03 -29.58 1.46
C ASN A 69 39.19 -28.99 2.87
N GLY A 70 38.29 -28.07 3.23
CA GLY A 70 38.01 -27.66 4.61
C GLY A 70 36.55 -27.23 4.73
N GLY A 71 35.75 -27.96 5.53
CA GLY A 71 34.30 -27.77 5.57
C GLY A 71 33.86 -26.59 6.46
N SER A 72 33.06 -25.69 5.90
CA SER A 72 32.15 -24.80 6.63
C SER A 72 30.90 -24.61 5.79
N ALA A 73 29.71 -24.71 6.39
CA ALA A 73 28.44 -24.59 5.68
C ALA A 73 28.27 -23.15 5.15
N SER A 74 28.37 -22.98 3.84
CA SER A 74 28.19 -21.68 3.21
C SER A 74 26.72 -21.29 3.18
N HIS A 75 26.39 -20.11 3.71
CA HIS A 75 25.15 -19.43 3.38
C HIS A 75 25.17 -19.09 1.87
N GLN A 76 24.58 -19.96 1.06
CA GLN A 76 24.19 -19.60 -0.30
C GLN A 76 23.11 -18.52 -0.20
N GLN A 77 23.52 -17.25 -0.35
CA GLN A 77 22.58 -16.20 -0.72
C GLN A 77 21.82 -16.69 -1.96
N ARG A 78 20.48 -16.70 -1.89
CA ARG A 78 19.61 -17.03 -3.02
C ARG A 78 19.63 -15.87 -4.05
N GLN A 79 20.78 -15.63 -4.66
CA GLN A 79 20.93 -14.62 -5.71
C GLN A 79 20.17 -15.09 -6.95
N ARG A 80 19.14 -14.33 -7.36
CA ARG A 80 18.45 -14.56 -8.63
C ARG A 80 19.41 -14.18 -9.77
N PRO A 81 19.57 -14.99 -10.83
CA PRO A 81 20.38 -14.60 -11.98
C PRO A 81 19.67 -13.48 -12.76
N TYR A 82 20.12 -12.25 -12.59
CA TYR A 82 19.68 -11.13 -13.42
C TYR A 82 20.25 -11.30 -14.83
N MET A 83 19.38 -11.57 -15.82
CA MET A 83 19.78 -11.53 -17.23
C MET A 83 20.02 -10.08 -17.65
N TYR A 84 21.29 -9.70 -17.76
CA TYR A 84 21.70 -8.40 -18.29
C TYR A 84 21.57 -8.38 -19.82
N SER A 85 20.98 -7.30 -20.35
CA SER A 85 21.09 -6.92 -21.76
C SER A 85 22.28 -5.97 -21.94
N SER A 86 23.01 -6.10 -23.04
CA SER A 86 24.37 -5.55 -23.21
C SER A 86 24.46 -4.04 -23.50
N ASP A 87 23.33 -3.36 -23.70
CA ASP A 87 23.28 -1.93 -24.03
C ASP A 87 23.11 -1.09 -22.76
N CYS A 88 24.19 -0.43 -22.30
CA CYS A 88 24.15 0.43 -21.11
C CYS A 88 23.33 1.70 -21.37
N PRO A 89 22.11 1.85 -20.81
CA PRO A 89 21.33 3.07 -20.93
C PRO A 89 21.85 4.10 -19.93
N GLN A 90 21.55 5.39 -20.13
CA GLN A 90 21.77 6.37 -19.06
C GLN A 90 21.05 5.93 -17.79
N LYS A 91 21.78 5.91 -16.67
CA LYS A 91 21.30 5.47 -15.36
C LYS A 91 20.05 6.27 -14.94
N ARG A 92 18.88 5.63 -14.94
CA ARG A 92 17.58 6.28 -14.67
C ARG A 92 17.47 6.69 -13.20
N THR A 93 16.96 7.90 -12.96
CA THR A 93 16.71 8.43 -11.61
C THR A 93 15.28 8.17 -11.17
N VAL A 94 15.10 7.66 -9.96
CA VAL A 94 13.80 7.34 -9.35
C VAL A 94 13.65 8.13 -8.05
N LEU A 95 12.50 8.79 -7.87
CA LEU A 95 12.11 9.36 -6.59
C LEU A 95 11.37 8.29 -5.78
N VAL A 96 11.79 8.04 -4.54
CA VAL A 96 11.07 7.17 -3.60
C VAL A 96 10.58 8.03 -2.44
N THR A 97 9.29 8.35 -2.43
CA THR A 97 8.66 9.06 -1.30
C THR A 97 8.32 8.06 -0.19
N GLY A 98 8.60 8.37 1.07
CA GLY A 98 8.51 7.40 2.17
C GLY A 98 9.64 6.36 2.16
N GLY A 99 10.74 6.66 1.47
CA GLY A 99 11.82 5.72 1.20
C GLY A 99 12.68 5.35 2.40
N ALA A 100 12.61 6.06 3.53
CA ALA A 100 13.28 5.67 4.78
C ALA A 100 12.41 4.73 5.63
N GLY A 101 11.11 4.61 5.32
CA GLY A 101 10.18 3.67 5.96
C GLY A 101 10.49 2.21 5.64
N TYR A 102 9.83 1.29 6.35
CA TYR A 102 10.10 -0.16 6.30
C TYR A 102 10.15 -0.76 4.88
N ILE A 103 9.10 -0.64 4.09
CA ILE A 103 9.07 -1.14 2.70
C ILE A 103 9.99 -0.29 1.80
N GLY A 104 10.11 1.00 2.13
CA GLY A 104 10.97 1.97 1.44
C GLY A 104 12.44 1.57 1.43
N SER A 105 13.04 1.30 2.59
CA SER A 105 14.48 1.00 2.68
C SER A 105 14.86 -0.27 1.91
N HIS A 106 14.03 -1.31 1.98
CA HIS A 106 14.21 -2.54 1.21
C HIS A 106 14.01 -2.31 -0.29
N THR A 107 13.03 -1.49 -0.68
CA THR A 107 12.81 -1.11 -2.09
C THR A 107 13.96 -0.29 -2.65
N VAL A 108 14.50 0.66 -1.89
CA VAL A 108 15.68 1.45 -2.26
C VAL A 108 16.90 0.56 -2.43
N LEU A 109 17.12 -0.42 -1.54
CA LEU A 109 18.19 -1.41 -1.65
C LEU A 109 18.10 -2.20 -2.96
N GLU A 110 16.93 -2.76 -3.28
CA GLU A 110 16.75 -3.55 -4.51
C GLU A 110 16.85 -2.70 -5.79
N LEU A 111 16.39 -1.44 -5.75
CA LEU A 111 16.57 -0.51 -6.86
C LEU A 111 18.04 -0.13 -7.07
N LEU A 112 18.81 0.10 -6.00
CA LEU A 112 20.25 0.33 -6.09
C LEU A 112 20.98 -0.90 -6.64
N ASN A 113 20.59 -2.11 -6.22
CA ASN A 113 21.11 -3.37 -6.78
C ASN A 113 20.76 -3.53 -8.27
N ALA A 114 19.58 -3.08 -8.70
CA ALA A 114 19.16 -3.03 -10.10
C ALA A 114 19.70 -1.80 -10.89
N ASP A 115 20.73 -1.13 -10.37
CA ASP A 115 21.43 0.00 -10.98
C ASP A 115 20.56 1.23 -11.31
N TYR A 116 19.57 1.54 -10.47
CA TYR A 116 18.90 2.84 -10.47
C TYR A 116 19.68 3.91 -9.68
N SER A 117 19.47 5.18 -10.05
CA SER A 117 19.90 6.34 -9.25
C SER A 117 18.73 6.76 -8.35
N ILE A 118 18.96 6.89 -7.03
CA ILE A 118 17.86 7.08 -6.08
C ILE A 118 17.90 8.44 -5.40
N VAL A 119 16.75 9.11 -5.41
CA VAL A 119 16.43 10.21 -4.50
C VAL A 119 15.35 9.71 -3.55
N VAL A 120 15.55 9.87 -2.24
CA VAL A 120 14.52 9.59 -1.22
C VAL A 120 13.97 10.90 -0.68
N MET A 121 12.64 10.99 -0.61
CA MET A 121 11.95 12.07 0.12
C MET A 121 11.16 11.47 1.28
N ASP A 122 11.39 11.93 2.50
CA ASP A 122 10.74 11.41 3.71
C ASP A 122 10.65 12.52 4.79
N ASN A 123 9.56 12.57 5.55
CA ASN A 123 9.41 13.53 6.65
C ASN A 123 9.98 12.98 7.99
N LEU A 124 10.29 11.68 8.04
CA LEU A 124 10.79 10.93 9.20
C LEU A 124 9.78 10.76 10.35
N VAL A 125 8.47 10.84 10.08
CA VAL A 125 7.43 10.68 11.13
C VAL A 125 7.33 9.26 11.70
N ASN A 126 7.63 8.25 10.88
CA ASN A 126 7.58 6.83 11.26
C ASN A 126 8.72 6.02 10.59
N SER A 127 9.89 6.63 10.50
CA SER A 127 11.09 6.09 9.86
C SER A 127 12.35 6.67 10.52
N ASN A 128 13.52 6.13 10.20
CA ASN A 128 14.80 6.62 10.72
C ASN A 128 15.81 6.72 9.56
N LEU A 129 16.58 7.81 9.51
CA LEU A 129 17.55 8.07 8.44
C LEU A 129 18.67 7.02 8.40
N GLU A 130 19.03 6.45 9.55
CA GLU A 130 20.00 5.34 9.68
C GLU A 130 19.62 4.13 8.80
N ALA A 131 18.32 3.90 8.54
CA ALA A 131 17.88 2.87 7.60
C ALA A 131 18.46 3.07 6.20
N LEU A 132 18.59 4.33 5.73
CA LEU A 132 19.21 4.64 4.44
C LEU A 132 20.73 4.49 4.50
N THR A 133 21.38 4.97 5.56
CA THR A 133 22.83 4.82 5.75
C THR A 133 23.26 3.35 5.72
N ARG A 134 22.45 2.45 6.29
CA ARG A 134 22.69 1.00 6.23
C ARG A 134 22.39 0.39 4.86
N VAL A 135 21.49 0.97 4.06
CA VAL A 135 21.33 0.60 2.65
C VAL A 135 22.54 1.04 1.81
N GLU A 136 23.09 2.23 2.05
CA GLU A 136 24.33 2.67 1.39
C GLU A 136 25.50 1.72 1.74
N TYR A 137 25.62 1.32 3.00
CA TYR A 137 26.59 0.31 3.44
C TYR A 137 26.39 -1.05 2.77
N LEU A 138 25.14 -1.55 2.71
CA LEU A 138 24.82 -2.86 2.11
C LEU A 138 25.04 -2.92 0.59
N THR A 139 24.89 -1.79 -0.10
CA THR A 139 24.96 -1.74 -1.58
C THR A 139 26.26 -1.16 -2.11
N GLY A 140 27.03 -0.43 -1.28
CA GLY A 140 28.18 0.37 -1.71
C GLY A 140 27.81 1.55 -2.62
N LYS A 141 26.52 1.94 -2.67
CA LYS A 141 25.98 2.98 -3.57
C LYS A 141 25.28 4.07 -2.76
N SER A 142 25.44 5.33 -3.18
CA SER A 142 24.91 6.48 -2.44
C SER A 142 23.45 6.81 -2.74
N ILE A 143 22.78 7.42 -1.77
CA ILE A 143 21.38 7.86 -1.83
C ILE A 143 21.31 9.38 -1.67
N SER A 144 20.57 10.05 -2.55
CA SER A 144 20.25 11.48 -2.35
C SER A 144 19.03 11.61 -1.44
N PHE A 145 19.22 11.95 -0.17
CA PHE A 145 18.11 12.21 0.76
C PHE A 145 17.65 13.67 0.74
N VAL A 146 16.34 13.90 0.77
CA VAL A 146 15.70 15.20 1.01
C VAL A 146 14.62 15.03 2.08
N LYS A 147 14.78 15.73 3.22
CA LYS A 147 13.70 15.81 4.21
C LYS A 147 12.61 16.75 3.70
N GLY A 148 11.36 16.29 3.69
CA GLY A 148 10.21 17.09 3.27
C GLY A 148 8.90 16.31 3.34
N ASP A 149 7.78 17.02 3.29
CA ASP A 149 6.45 16.43 3.42
C ASP A 149 5.69 16.42 2.08
N VAL A 150 4.98 15.33 1.76
CA VAL A 150 4.18 15.23 0.53
C VAL A 150 2.90 16.06 0.58
N THR A 151 2.41 16.39 1.78
CA THR A 151 1.31 17.36 1.97
C THR A 151 1.77 18.79 1.68
N ASN A 152 3.08 19.07 1.67
CA ASN A 152 3.65 20.36 1.33
C ASN A 152 4.11 20.39 -0.14
N GLU A 153 3.26 20.91 -1.02
CA GLU A 153 3.53 21.04 -2.46
C GLU A 153 4.86 21.79 -2.76
N HIS A 154 5.28 22.71 -1.88
CA HIS A 154 6.54 23.44 -2.05
C HIS A 154 7.79 22.59 -1.78
N ASP A 155 7.72 21.61 -0.89
CA ASP A 155 8.84 20.69 -0.65
C ASP A 155 8.98 19.67 -1.77
N LEU A 156 7.85 19.19 -2.31
CA LEU A 156 7.83 18.43 -3.56
C LEU A 156 8.44 19.24 -4.72
N ASP A 157 8.02 20.49 -4.93
CA ASP A 157 8.52 21.32 -6.03
C ASP A 157 10.05 21.50 -5.98
N LYS A 158 10.64 21.76 -4.80
CA LYS A 158 12.11 21.81 -4.61
C LYS A 158 12.83 20.55 -5.07
N VAL A 159 12.25 19.37 -4.81
CA VAL A 159 12.84 18.08 -5.20
C VAL A 159 12.86 17.94 -6.73
N PHE A 160 11.76 18.28 -7.40
CA PHE A 160 11.66 18.22 -8.86
C PHE A 160 12.42 19.34 -9.58
N GLN A 161 12.63 20.51 -8.96
CA GLN A 161 13.57 21.52 -9.47
C GLN A 161 15.03 21.06 -9.44
N ARG A 162 15.40 20.27 -8.43
CA ARG A 162 16.79 19.83 -8.21
C ARG A 162 17.17 18.59 -9.01
N PHE A 163 16.22 17.74 -9.35
CA PHE A 163 16.47 16.43 -9.95
C PHE A 163 15.49 16.11 -11.09
N SER A 164 16.00 15.60 -12.20
CA SER A 164 15.19 15.03 -13.28
C SER A 164 14.88 13.56 -13.01
N PHE A 165 13.60 13.20 -13.01
CA PHE A 165 13.14 11.83 -12.72
C PHE A 165 12.64 11.09 -13.96
N PHE A 166 12.94 9.79 -14.02
CA PHE A 166 12.29 8.87 -14.93
C PHE A 166 10.93 8.42 -14.39
N SER A 167 10.84 8.15 -13.09
CA SER A 167 9.65 7.60 -12.42
C SER A 167 9.62 7.97 -10.94
N VAL A 168 8.45 7.84 -10.32
CA VAL A 168 8.25 7.96 -8.88
C VAL A 168 7.72 6.65 -8.31
N ILE A 169 8.17 6.28 -7.12
CA ILE A 169 7.54 5.26 -6.27
C ILE A 169 6.94 5.96 -5.06
N HIS A 170 5.62 5.81 -4.88
CA HIS A 170 4.87 6.50 -3.83
C HIS A 170 4.50 5.58 -2.66
N LEU A 171 5.39 5.51 -1.67
CA LEU A 171 5.22 4.76 -0.42
C LEU A 171 4.81 5.65 0.78
N ALA A 172 4.96 6.98 0.68
CA ALA A 172 4.61 7.92 1.74
C ALA A 172 3.11 7.88 2.07
N ALA A 173 2.75 7.23 3.18
CA ALA A 173 1.38 7.15 3.70
C ALA A 173 1.40 6.78 5.20
N ILE A 174 0.42 7.25 5.96
CA ILE A 174 0.11 6.66 7.27
C ILE A 174 -0.80 5.44 7.07
N LYS A 175 -0.50 4.34 7.79
CA LYS A 175 -0.83 2.97 7.38
C LYS A 175 -1.58 2.09 8.40
N ALA A 176 -1.90 2.60 9.58
CA ALA A 176 -2.50 1.80 10.64
C ALA A 176 -4.04 1.78 10.55
N VAL A 177 -4.60 0.65 10.12
CA VAL A 177 -6.06 0.44 9.97
C VAL A 177 -6.84 0.87 11.21
N GLY A 178 -6.44 0.42 12.41
CA GLY A 178 -7.12 0.75 13.67
C GLY A 178 -7.09 2.25 13.98
N GLU A 179 -5.91 2.86 13.95
CA GLU A 179 -5.71 4.30 14.16
C GLU A 179 -6.51 5.15 13.16
N SER A 180 -6.62 4.72 11.90
CA SER A 180 -7.38 5.43 10.87
C SER A 180 -8.86 5.63 11.22
N THR A 181 -9.43 4.74 12.06
CA THR A 181 -10.81 4.90 12.57
C THR A 181 -10.94 5.98 13.65
N GLN A 182 -9.83 6.34 14.31
CA GLN A 182 -9.79 7.31 15.40
C GLN A 182 -9.41 8.72 14.91
N ILE A 183 -8.49 8.82 13.93
CA ILE A 183 -8.05 10.09 13.32
C ILE A 183 -8.26 10.12 11.79
N PRO A 184 -9.49 9.92 11.30
CA PRO A 184 -9.76 9.76 9.86
C PRO A 184 -9.35 10.96 9.01
N LEU A 185 -9.49 12.19 9.51
CA LEU A 185 -9.14 13.40 8.77
C LEU A 185 -7.63 13.48 8.47
N GLU A 186 -6.79 13.04 9.40
CA GLU A 186 -5.34 12.97 9.20
C GLU A 186 -4.97 11.96 8.11
N TYR A 187 -5.65 10.81 8.09
CA TYR A 187 -5.49 9.79 7.04
C TYR A 187 -5.88 10.32 5.66
N TYR A 188 -7.03 11.01 5.54
CA TYR A 188 -7.42 11.63 4.27
C TYR A 188 -6.48 12.77 3.86
N HIS A 189 -6.02 13.60 4.80
CA HIS A 189 -5.08 14.67 4.49
C HIS A 189 -3.73 14.13 4.01
N ASN A 190 -3.04 13.33 4.84
CA ASN A 190 -1.73 12.79 4.50
C ASN A 190 -1.77 11.94 3.22
N ASN A 191 -2.70 10.98 3.13
CA ASN A 191 -2.67 10.00 2.04
C ASN A 191 -3.28 10.55 0.74
N VAL A 192 -4.43 11.25 0.79
CA VAL A 192 -5.12 11.72 -0.43
C VAL A 192 -4.59 13.09 -0.87
N THR A 193 -4.46 14.07 0.04
CA THR A 193 -3.88 15.38 -0.33
C THR A 193 -2.41 15.24 -0.70
N GLY A 194 -1.64 14.42 0.03
CA GLY A 194 -0.24 14.12 -0.30
C GLY A 194 -0.07 13.49 -1.69
N SER A 195 -0.90 12.49 -2.04
CA SER A 195 -0.92 11.91 -3.39
C SER A 195 -1.28 12.95 -4.45
N LEU A 196 -2.33 13.75 -4.23
CA LEU A 196 -2.78 14.76 -5.20
C LEU A 196 -1.73 15.83 -5.46
N ASN A 197 -1.03 16.30 -4.41
CA ASN A 197 0.07 17.25 -4.54
C ASN A 197 1.23 16.66 -5.34
N LEU A 198 1.62 15.41 -5.05
CA LEU A 198 2.64 14.69 -5.81
C LEU A 198 2.28 14.59 -7.29
N LEU A 199 1.04 14.21 -7.62
CA LEU A 199 0.57 14.07 -9.01
C LEU A 199 0.59 15.41 -9.76
N ARG A 200 0.14 16.50 -9.11
CA ARG A 200 0.19 17.86 -9.69
C ARG A 200 1.61 18.35 -9.95
N VAL A 201 2.57 18.01 -9.08
CA VAL A 201 4.00 18.31 -9.30
C VAL A 201 4.56 17.44 -10.42
N MET A 202 4.30 16.13 -10.41
CA MET A 202 4.70 15.19 -11.47
C MET A 202 4.22 15.65 -12.86
N GLU A 203 2.97 16.12 -12.97
CA GLU A 203 2.41 16.69 -14.19
C GLU A 203 3.20 17.93 -14.66
N ARG A 204 3.44 18.91 -13.78
CA ARG A 204 4.22 20.13 -14.11
C ARG A 204 5.60 19.81 -14.69
N TYR A 205 6.30 18.86 -14.07
CA TYR A 205 7.65 18.44 -14.49
C TYR A 205 7.64 17.31 -15.54
N LYS A 206 6.47 16.92 -16.05
CA LYS A 206 6.26 15.90 -17.09
C LYS A 206 6.81 14.51 -16.75
N VAL A 207 6.83 14.17 -15.46
CA VAL A 207 7.24 12.85 -14.94
C VAL A 207 6.00 11.98 -14.84
N LYS A 208 5.70 11.21 -15.90
CA LYS A 208 4.42 10.50 -16.05
C LYS A 208 4.46 8.99 -15.74
N ASN A 209 5.57 8.46 -15.22
CA ASN A 209 5.67 7.08 -14.73
C ASN A 209 5.50 7.05 -13.20
N LEU A 210 4.66 6.16 -12.69
CA LEU A 210 4.39 6.00 -11.26
C LEU A 210 4.23 4.53 -10.86
N VAL A 211 4.86 4.15 -9.74
CA VAL A 211 4.48 2.95 -8.99
C VAL A 211 3.79 3.42 -7.70
N PHE A 212 2.50 3.12 -7.56
CA PHE A 212 1.71 3.47 -6.38
C PHE A 212 1.57 2.29 -5.42
N SER A 213 1.82 2.55 -4.14
CA SER A 213 1.67 1.57 -3.07
C SER A 213 0.22 1.51 -2.58
N SER A 214 -0.56 0.61 -3.17
CA SER A 214 -1.91 0.27 -2.72
C SER A 214 -1.88 -0.87 -1.67
N SER A 215 -3.03 -1.45 -1.36
CA SER A 215 -3.18 -2.49 -0.33
C SER A 215 -4.40 -3.35 -0.59
N ALA A 216 -4.33 -4.64 -0.22
CA ALA A 216 -5.46 -5.57 -0.27
C ALA A 216 -6.72 -5.06 0.48
N THR A 217 -6.60 -4.06 1.36
CA THR A 217 -7.76 -3.38 1.97
C THR A 217 -8.71 -2.73 0.97
N VAL A 218 -8.30 -2.48 -0.29
CA VAL A 218 -9.21 -1.94 -1.33
C VAL A 218 -10.27 -2.94 -1.77
N TYR A 219 -10.04 -4.25 -1.61
CA TYR A 219 -11.05 -5.29 -1.81
C TYR A 219 -12.16 -5.24 -0.73
N GLY A 220 -11.91 -4.54 0.38
CA GLY A 220 -12.92 -4.23 1.38
C GLY A 220 -13.19 -5.36 2.38
N GLY A 221 -14.38 -5.31 2.99
CA GLY A 221 -14.79 -6.22 4.06
C GLY A 221 -15.96 -7.15 3.73
N GLY A 222 -16.43 -7.14 2.49
CA GLY A 222 -17.23 -8.26 1.99
C GLY A 222 -16.35 -9.50 1.89
N GLU A 223 -16.93 -10.68 2.01
CA GLU A 223 -16.28 -11.87 1.46
C GLU A 223 -16.21 -11.67 -0.06
N PRO A 224 -15.02 -11.57 -0.68
CA PRO A 224 -14.94 -11.50 -2.13
C PRO A 224 -15.53 -12.79 -2.70
N ASP A 225 -16.22 -12.70 -3.83
CA ASP A 225 -16.94 -13.81 -4.48
C ASP A 225 -16.08 -15.06 -4.73
N ARG A 226 -14.75 -14.92 -4.63
CA ARG A 226 -13.76 -15.98 -4.71
C ARG A 226 -12.51 -15.64 -3.87
N MET A 227 -11.98 -16.66 -3.18
CA MET A 227 -10.60 -16.71 -2.69
C MET A 227 -9.79 -17.76 -3.47
N PRO A 228 -8.48 -17.55 -3.68
CA PRO A 228 -7.74 -16.30 -3.45
C PRO A 228 -8.23 -15.16 -4.36
N VAL A 229 -8.04 -13.91 -3.94
CA VAL A 229 -8.56 -12.72 -4.64
C VAL A 229 -7.60 -12.28 -5.75
N ASN A 230 -8.13 -12.06 -6.96
CA ASN A 230 -7.36 -11.57 -8.11
C ASN A 230 -7.72 -10.10 -8.41
N GLU A 231 -7.02 -9.49 -9.36
CA GLU A 231 -7.17 -8.07 -9.69
C GLU A 231 -8.49 -7.72 -10.39
N SER A 232 -9.23 -8.72 -10.89
CA SER A 232 -10.57 -8.55 -11.48
C SER A 232 -11.72 -8.58 -10.46
N ALA A 233 -11.42 -8.87 -9.19
CA ALA A 233 -12.42 -8.84 -8.13
C ALA A 233 -12.94 -7.42 -7.86
N SER A 234 -14.21 -7.33 -7.47
CA SER A 234 -14.86 -6.08 -7.06
C SER A 234 -14.08 -5.37 -5.95
N LEU A 235 -14.03 -4.03 -6.02
CA LEU A 235 -13.42 -3.20 -4.99
C LEU A 235 -14.48 -2.72 -4.00
N GLY A 236 -14.16 -2.77 -2.71
CA GLY A 236 -15.06 -2.41 -1.62
C GLY A 236 -16.23 -3.38 -1.40
N PRO A 237 -17.13 -3.08 -0.43
CA PRO A 237 -17.14 -1.87 0.39
C PRO A 237 -15.98 -1.86 1.41
N VAL A 238 -15.23 -0.76 1.44
CA VAL A 238 -14.05 -0.64 2.31
C VAL A 238 -14.44 -0.22 3.73
N THR A 239 -13.98 -1.00 4.72
CA THR A 239 -14.42 -0.96 6.13
C THR A 239 -13.75 0.11 6.98
N ASN A 240 -12.62 0.68 6.54
CA ASN A 240 -11.79 1.57 7.34
C ASN A 240 -11.27 2.77 6.53
N PRO A 241 -11.02 3.93 7.16
CA PRO A 241 -10.53 5.12 6.47
C PRO A 241 -9.19 4.91 5.74
N TYR A 242 -8.22 4.18 6.30
CA TYR A 242 -6.97 3.86 5.60
C TYR A 242 -7.21 3.21 4.23
N GLY A 243 -7.97 2.12 4.18
CA GLY A 243 -8.28 1.44 2.93
C GLY A 243 -9.05 2.33 1.95
N ARG A 244 -9.95 3.19 2.44
CA ARG A 244 -10.64 4.19 1.60
C ARG A 244 -9.67 5.19 0.98
N THR A 245 -8.65 5.65 1.72
CA THR A 245 -7.62 6.53 1.13
C THR A 245 -6.84 5.84 0.00
N LYS A 246 -6.60 4.53 0.09
CA LYS A 246 -5.96 3.77 -0.99
C LYS A 246 -6.87 3.61 -2.20
N LEU A 247 -8.15 3.28 -1.99
CA LEU A 247 -9.13 3.16 -3.07
C LEU A 247 -9.34 4.50 -3.80
N PHE A 248 -9.54 5.61 -3.07
CA PHE A 248 -9.70 6.94 -3.66
C PHE A 248 -8.48 7.37 -4.49
N VAL A 249 -7.26 7.00 -4.08
CA VAL A 249 -6.07 7.30 -4.89
C VAL A 249 -5.94 6.36 -6.09
N GLU A 250 -6.36 5.10 -6.02
CA GLU A 250 -6.49 4.25 -7.23
C GLU A 250 -7.48 4.85 -8.23
N GLU A 251 -8.64 5.33 -7.78
CA GLU A 251 -9.67 5.97 -8.63
C GLU A 251 -9.13 7.26 -9.28
N ILE A 252 -8.49 8.15 -8.50
CA ILE A 252 -7.82 9.36 -9.02
C ILE A 252 -6.77 9.02 -10.09
N LEU A 253 -6.01 7.94 -9.91
CA LEU A 253 -5.00 7.48 -10.87
C LEU A 253 -5.61 6.87 -12.13
N GLN A 254 -6.74 6.18 -12.02
CA GLN A 254 -7.50 5.67 -13.16
C GLN A 254 -8.07 6.82 -14.00
N ASP A 255 -8.71 7.81 -13.37
CA ASP A 255 -9.20 9.02 -14.03
C ASP A 255 -8.07 9.80 -14.72
N LEU A 256 -6.92 9.96 -14.03
CA LEU A 256 -5.75 10.65 -14.58
C LEU A 256 -5.22 9.95 -15.84
N CYS A 257 -5.01 8.63 -15.79
CA CYS A 257 -4.59 7.83 -16.96
C CYS A 257 -5.63 7.84 -18.09
N ALA A 258 -6.93 7.83 -17.76
CA ALA A 258 -7.99 7.92 -18.76
C ALA A 258 -8.03 9.30 -19.45
N SER A 259 -7.68 10.37 -18.72
CA SER A 259 -7.60 11.74 -19.25
C SER A 259 -6.35 11.98 -20.11
N ASP A 260 -5.22 11.36 -19.77
CA ASP A 260 -3.94 11.56 -20.43
C ASP A 260 -3.17 10.22 -20.64
N PRO A 261 -3.24 9.64 -21.86
CA PRO A 261 -2.57 8.39 -22.24
C PRO A 261 -1.05 8.31 -22.07
N GLU A 262 -0.37 9.45 -21.84
CA GLU A 262 1.06 9.45 -21.57
C GLU A 262 1.40 8.96 -20.16
N TRP A 263 0.46 9.02 -19.21
CA TRP A 263 0.63 8.40 -17.91
C TRP A 263 0.84 6.89 -18.02
N ASN A 264 1.68 6.39 -17.12
CA ASN A 264 1.95 4.97 -16.99
C ASN A 264 2.07 4.61 -15.51
N VAL A 265 1.05 3.91 -15.01
CA VAL A 265 0.86 3.69 -13.57
C VAL A 265 0.74 2.21 -13.27
N CYS A 266 1.56 1.73 -12.33
CA CYS A 266 1.38 0.42 -11.69
C CYS A 266 0.81 0.62 -10.27
N LEU A 267 -0.39 0.09 -10.02
CA LEU A 267 -1.03 0.03 -8.70
C LEU A 267 -0.64 -1.29 -8.05
N LEU A 268 0.28 -1.27 -7.08
CA LEU A 268 0.73 -2.49 -6.41
C LEU A 268 -0.09 -2.71 -5.14
N ARG A 269 -0.99 -3.69 -5.15
CA ARG A 269 -1.86 -4.05 -4.02
C ARG A 269 -1.12 -5.03 -3.12
N PHE A 270 -0.49 -4.51 -2.07
CA PHE A 270 0.25 -5.32 -1.11
C PHE A 270 -0.71 -6.05 -0.16
N PHE A 271 -0.37 -7.29 0.19
CA PHE A 271 -1.01 -8.03 1.27
C PHE A 271 -0.30 -7.69 2.60
N ASN A 272 0.21 -8.66 3.37
CA ASN A 272 0.83 -8.39 4.67
C ASN A 272 2.37 -8.50 4.62
N PRO A 273 3.11 -7.41 4.32
CA PRO A 273 4.57 -7.43 4.32
C PRO A 273 5.15 -7.63 5.72
N VAL A 274 6.06 -8.59 5.84
CA VAL A 274 6.75 -8.99 7.08
C VAL A 274 8.19 -9.45 6.78
N GLY A 275 8.97 -9.75 7.82
CA GLY A 275 10.38 -10.10 7.68
C GLY A 275 11.32 -8.89 7.78
N ALA A 276 12.58 -9.09 7.39
CA ALA A 276 13.61 -8.06 7.35
C ALA A 276 14.66 -8.43 6.31
N HIS A 277 15.64 -7.57 6.04
CA HIS A 277 16.72 -7.96 5.14
C HIS A 277 17.60 -9.05 5.80
N PRO A 278 18.00 -10.12 5.07
CA PRO A 278 18.74 -11.25 5.65
C PRO A 278 20.05 -10.89 6.38
N SER A 279 20.66 -9.73 6.12
CA SER A 279 21.82 -9.28 6.92
C SER A 279 21.48 -8.96 8.38
N GLY A 280 20.21 -8.69 8.71
CA GLY A 280 19.80 -8.14 9.99
C GLY A 280 20.26 -6.69 10.21
N LEU A 281 20.58 -5.93 9.15
CA LEU A 281 20.97 -4.51 9.23
C LEU A 281 19.83 -3.53 8.88
N ILE A 282 18.78 -3.97 8.20
CA ILE A 282 17.54 -3.19 8.02
C ILE A 282 16.32 -4.09 8.24
N GLY A 283 15.24 -3.52 8.78
CA GLY A 283 13.99 -4.21 9.12
C GLY A 283 12.91 -3.22 9.56
N GLU A 284 11.77 -3.72 10.07
CA GLU A 284 10.72 -2.85 10.58
C GLU A 284 11.08 -2.28 11.96
N CYS A 285 10.94 -0.97 12.13
CA CYS A 285 11.18 -0.25 13.38
C CYS A 285 10.09 0.83 13.54
N PRO A 286 8.87 0.44 13.90
CA PRO A 286 7.75 1.36 13.98
C PRO A 286 7.85 2.21 15.25
N GLN A 287 7.50 3.49 15.13
CA GLN A 287 7.35 4.37 16.28
C GLN A 287 6.11 3.98 17.10
N GLY A 288 6.22 4.06 18.43
CA GLY A 288 5.13 3.71 19.35
C GLY A 288 4.81 2.21 19.46
N VAL A 289 3.55 1.91 19.84
CA VAL A 289 3.04 0.54 19.94
C VAL A 289 2.65 0.04 18.54
N PRO A 290 3.19 -1.09 18.05
CA PRO A 290 2.91 -1.54 16.70
C PRO A 290 1.46 -1.98 16.50
N ASN A 291 0.85 -1.61 15.37
CA ASN A 291 -0.52 -2.02 15.01
C ASN A 291 -0.58 -3.37 14.26
N ASN A 292 0.54 -3.79 13.66
CA ASN A 292 0.70 -5.03 12.90
C ASN A 292 1.09 -6.20 13.82
N LEU A 293 0.60 -7.41 13.51
CA LEU A 293 0.73 -8.61 14.36
C LEU A 293 2.19 -8.94 14.72
N LEU A 294 3.05 -9.22 13.73
CA LEU A 294 4.41 -9.70 14.00
C LEU A 294 5.29 -8.69 14.77
N PRO A 295 5.30 -7.38 14.44
CA PRO A 295 5.93 -6.36 15.29
C PRO A 295 5.39 -6.30 16.72
N TYR A 296 4.08 -6.53 16.94
CA TYR A 296 3.50 -6.64 18.28
C TYR A 296 4.01 -7.90 19.01
N VAL A 297 4.11 -9.04 18.32
CA VAL A 297 4.71 -10.28 18.85
C VAL A 297 6.16 -10.05 19.28
N ILE A 298 6.95 -9.29 18.51
CA ILE A 298 8.32 -8.90 18.89
C ILE A 298 8.34 -8.07 20.19
N ARG A 299 7.42 -7.11 20.37
CA ARG A 299 7.31 -6.36 21.63
C ARG A 299 7.00 -7.25 22.83
N VAL A 300 6.22 -8.32 22.64
CA VAL A 300 5.98 -9.35 23.68
C VAL A 300 7.26 -10.16 23.97
N LEU A 301 7.96 -10.62 22.93
CA LEU A 301 9.23 -11.37 23.06
C LEU A 301 10.39 -10.56 23.68
N GLN A 302 10.32 -9.23 23.59
CA GLN A 302 11.20 -8.27 24.26
C GLN A 302 10.78 -7.94 25.70
N GLY A 303 9.60 -8.40 26.17
CA GLY A 303 9.05 -8.06 27.48
C GLY A 303 8.44 -6.65 27.58
N HIS A 304 8.30 -5.91 26.47
CA HIS A 304 7.65 -4.61 26.43
C HIS A 304 6.12 -4.69 26.55
N LEU A 305 5.52 -5.85 26.22
CA LEU A 305 4.08 -6.12 26.32
C LEU A 305 3.85 -7.50 26.96
N PRO A 306 2.79 -7.68 27.77
CA PRO A 306 2.61 -8.91 28.56
C PRO A 306 2.16 -10.12 27.74
N CYS A 307 1.37 -9.90 26.68
CA CYS A 307 0.86 -10.96 25.80
C CYS A 307 0.34 -10.38 24.47
N VAL A 308 0.30 -11.23 23.44
CA VAL A 308 -0.33 -10.96 22.14
C VAL A 308 -1.85 -10.93 22.29
N GLN A 309 -2.51 -10.03 21.58
CA GLN A 309 -3.97 -9.97 21.51
C GLN A 309 -4.44 -10.56 20.18
N ILE A 310 -5.18 -11.67 20.22
CA ILE A 310 -5.78 -12.33 19.05
C ILE A 310 -7.22 -11.83 18.92
N PHE A 311 -7.52 -11.10 17.84
CA PHE A 311 -8.80 -10.42 17.63
C PHE A 311 -9.82 -11.34 16.93
N GLY A 312 -10.59 -12.08 17.72
CA GLY A 312 -11.55 -13.09 17.25
C GLY A 312 -10.97 -14.50 17.18
N SER A 313 -11.81 -15.49 17.46
CA SER A 313 -11.52 -16.94 17.37
C SER A 313 -12.74 -17.72 16.85
N ASP A 314 -13.56 -17.04 16.06
CA ASP A 314 -14.90 -17.44 15.62
C ASP A 314 -15.16 -17.05 14.14
N TYR A 315 -14.11 -16.70 13.39
CA TYR A 315 -14.20 -16.58 11.93
C TYR A 315 -14.42 -17.97 11.30
N ASP A 316 -14.94 -18.02 10.06
CA ASP A 316 -15.04 -19.26 9.28
C ASP A 316 -13.66 -19.63 8.70
N THR A 317 -12.76 -20.07 9.59
CA THR A 317 -11.39 -20.51 9.30
C THR A 317 -11.04 -21.72 10.16
N THR A 318 -10.02 -22.48 9.76
CA THR A 318 -9.65 -23.79 10.38
C THR A 318 -9.46 -23.75 11.89
N ASP A 319 -8.96 -22.65 12.45
CA ASP A 319 -8.76 -22.44 13.89
C ASP A 319 -9.58 -21.29 14.48
N GLY A 320 -10.53 -20.76 13.71
CA GLY A 320 -11.36 -19.62 14.05
C GLY A 320 -10.65 -18.26 14.03
N THR A 321 -9.33 -18.18 13.83
CA THR A 321 -8.58 -16.90 13.80
C THR A 321 -8.43 -16.35 12.37
N GLY A 322 -8.19 -15.04 12.27
CA GLY A 322 -8.08 -14.36 10.97
C GLY A 322 -6.89 -14.86 10.13
N VAL A 323 -7.16 -15.28 8.90
CA VAL A 323 -6.17 -15.73 7.92
C VAL A 323 -5.77 -14.59 7.00
N ARG A 324 -4.47 -14.40 6.77
CA ARG A 324 -3.92 -13.39 5.83
C ARG A 324 -2.78 -14.00 5.01
N ASP A 325 -2.56 -13.47 3.82
CA ASP A 325 -1.38 -13.74 3.02
C ASP A 325 -0.21 -12.84 3.45
N TYR A 326 0.85 -13.47 3.92
CA TYR A 326 2.06 -12.81 4.39
C TYR A 326 3.15 -12.93 3.33
N ILE A 327 3.78 -11.80 3.03
CA ILE A 327 4.80 -11.68 2.00
C ILE A 327 6.09 -11.14 2.60
N HIS A 328 7.24 -11.70 2.20
CA HIS A 328 8.53 -11.21 2.70
C HIS A 328 8.83 -9.84 2.12
N VAL A 329 9.29 -8.90 2.95
CA VAL A 329 9.54 -7.51 2.53
C VAL A 329 10.57 -7.41 1.38
N CYS A 330 11.56 -8.31 1.31
CA CYS A 330 12.47 -8.37 0.16
C CYS A 330 11.79 -8.87 -1.13
N ASP A 331 10.87 -9.84 -1.06
CA ASP A 331 10.09 -10.22 -2.24
C ASP A 331 9.22 -9.05 -2.71
N LEU A 332 8.58 -8.35 -1.77
CA LEU A 332 7.80 -7.15 -2.09
C LEU A 332 8.67 -6.03 -2.71
N ALA A 333 9.88 -5.81 -2.20
CA ALA A 333 10.84 -4.85 -2.75
C ALA A 333 11.23 -5.20 -4.19
N THR A 334 11.53 -6.48 -4.50
CA THR A 334 11.79 -6.89 -5.90
C THR A 334 10.56 -6.75 -6.81
N GLY A 335 9.33 -6.80 -6.27
CA GLY A 335 8.10 -6.50 -7.01
C GLY A 335 8.04 -5.06 -7.51
N HIS A 336 8.56 -4.10 -6.75
CA HIS A 336 8.69 -2.71 -7.19
C HIS A 336 9.71 -2.54 -8.32
N VAL A 337 10.83 -3.27 -8.26
CA VAL A 337 11.83 -3.29 -9.36
C VAL A 337 11.22 -3.89 -10.63
N ALA A 338 10.41 -4.94 -10.51
CA ALA A 338 9.73 -5.57 -11.63
C ALA A 338 8.67 -4.64 -12.26
N ALA A 339 7.86 -3.98 -11.43
CA ALA A 339 6.91 -2.95 -11.87
C ALA A 339 7.61 -1.77 -12.56
N LEU A 340 8.74 -1.28 -12.03
CA LEU A 340 9.50 -0.21 -12.66
C LEU A 340 10.03 -0.63 -14.04
N LYS A 341 10.56 -1.86 -14.18
CA LYS A 341 11.02 -2.42 -15.46
C LYS A 341 9.87 -2.57 -16.47
N LYS A 342 8.65 -2.92 -16.01
CA LYS A 342 7.44 -2.92 -16.86
C LYS A 342 7.16 -1.52 -17.42
N LEU A 343 7.16 -0.50 -16.56
CA LEU A 343 6.94 0.91 -16.97
C LEU A 343 7.97 1.38 -18.02
N GLU A 344 9.23 0.92 -17.91
CA GLU A 344 10.29 1.20 -18.89
C GLU A 344 10.03 0.55 -20.26
N MET A 345 9.65 -0.73 -20.27
CA MET A 345 9.36 -1.47 -21.49
C MET A 345 8.16 -0.85 -22.23
N GLU A 346 7.11 -0.49 -21.49
CA GLU A 346 5.92 0.17 -22.03
C GLU A 346 6.26 1.57 -22.57
N GLN A 347 7.05 2.38 -21.86
CA GLN A 347 7.47 3.69 -22.38
C GLN A 347 8.35 3.55 -23.63
N ALA A 348 9.23 2.55 -23.69
CA ALA A 348 10.03 2.27 -24.89
C ALA A 348 9.16 1.85 -26.08
N GLN A 349 8.14 1.00 -25.83
CA GLN A 349 7.18 0.59 -26.85
C GLN A 349 6.31 1.76 -27.34
N LYS A 350 5.75 2.59 -26.43
CA LYS A 350 5.02 3.83 -26.78
C LYS A 350 5.86 4.73 -27.71
N LYS A 351 7.15 4.92 -27.42
CA LYS A 351 8.09 5.70 -28.26
C LYS A 351 8.33 5.08 -29.64
N LYS A 352 8.48 3.74 -29.70
CA LYS A 352 8.65 3.00 -30.97
C LYS A 352 7.42 3.13 -31.87
N ASP A 353 6.22 3.01 -31.30
CA ASP A 353 4.96 3.10 -32.03
C ASP A 353 4.67 4.53 -32.53
N GLN A 354 5.03 5.56 -31.74
CA GLN A 354 4.99 6.95 -32.19
C GLN A 354 5.96 7.20 -33.37
N SER A 355 7.18 6.68 -33.31
CA SER A 355 8.16 6.79 -34.41
C SER A 355 7.67 6.11 -35.69
N LEU A 356 7.13 4.89 -35.59
CA LEU A 356 6.54 4.16 -36.70
C LEU A 356 5.40 4.94 -37.39
N ARG A 357 4.50 5.55 -36.59
CA ARG A 357 3.40 6.41 -37.08
C ARG A 357 3.91 7.71 -37.73
N ALA A 358 4.99 8.30 -37.22
CA ALA A 358 5.60 9.50 -37.81
C ALA A 358 6.34 9.21 -39.13
N SER A 359 6.82 7.97 -39.32
CA SER A 359 7.53 7.53 -40.52
C SER A 359 6.64 6.95 -41.64
N THR A 360 5.34 6.77 -41.40
CA THR A 360 4.42 6.28 -42.44
C THR A 360 3.98 7.45 -43.32
N PRO A 361 4.30 7.47 -44.64
CA PRO A 361 3.87 8.56 -45.51
C PRO A 361 2.35 8.59 -45.60
N SER A 362 1.76 9.78 -45.48
CA SER A 362 0.33 9.97 -45.69
C SER A 362 -0.03 9.54 -47.12
N SER A 363 -0.89 8.53 -47.26
CA SER A 363 -1.47 8.18 -48.55
C SER A 363 -2.12 9.44 -49.15
N PRO A 364 -1.92 9.74 -50.45
CA PRO A 364 -2.48 10.92 -51.06
C PRO A 364 -4.01 10.88 -50.90
N ILE A 365 -4.56 11.99 -50.39
CA ILE A 365 -6.01 12.19 -50.29
C ILE A 365 -6.57 12.00 -51.72
N PRO A 366 -7.50 11.06 -51.95
CA PRO A 366 -8.09 10.89 -53.27
C PRO A 366 -8.77 12.21 -53.67
N PRO A 367 -8.63 12.67 -54.92
CA PRO A 367 -9.21 13.93 -55.34
C PRO A 367 -10.73 13.90 -55.14
N PRO A 368 -11.37 15.04 -54.78
CA PRO A 368 -12.80 15.10 -54.57
C PRO A 368 -13.52 14.61 -55.82
N ALA A 369 -14.48 13.70 -55.65
CA ALA A 369 -15.23 13.11 -56.74
C ALA A 369 -15.89 14.21 -57.58
N ALA A 370 -15.74 14.12 -58.90
CA ALA A 370 -16.24 15.13 -59.82
C ALA A 370 -17.76 15.32 -59.64
N THR A 371 -18.17 16.58 -59.44
CA THR A 371 -19.58 16.96 -59.31
C THR A 371 -20.32 16.66 -60.61
N VAL A 372 -21.25 15.71 -60.55
CA VAL A 372 -22.20 15.45 -61.64
C VAL A 372 -23.09 16.69 -61.80
N PRO A 373 -23.23 17.27 -63.01
CA PRO A 373 -24.09 18.43 -63.22
C PRO A 373 -25.57 18.04 -63.08
N VAL A 374 -26.27 18.70 -62.17
CA VAL A 374 -27.72 18.55 -61.98
C VAL A 374 -28.46 19.47 -62.96
N SER A 375 -29.23 18.87 -63.87
CA SER A 375 -30.13 19.61 -64.79
C SER A 375 -31.36 20.16 -64.07
N PRO A 376 -31.97 21.28 -64.55
CA PRO A 376 -32.79 22.13 -63.68
C PRO A 376 -34.28 21.77 -63.58
N SER A 377 -34.77 21.81 -62.33
CA SER A 377 -36.08 22.30 -61.85
C SER A 377 -37.42 21.88 -62.49
N SER A 378 -38.36 21.45 -61.64
CA SER A 378 -39.79 21.80 -61.71
C SER A 378 -40.41 21.79 -60.30
N PRO A 379 -41.51 22.55 -60.03
CA PRO A 379 -41.68 23.21 -58.72
C PRO A 379 -42.51 22.47 -57.66
N LEU A 380 -42.26 22.80 -56.39
CA LEU A 380 -43.08 22.38 -55.23
C LEU A 380 -44.42 23.14 -55.16
N PRO A 381 -45.52 22.47 -54.74
CA PRO A 381 -46.71 23.14 -54.20
C PRO A 381 -46.58 23.43 -52.70
N THR A 382 -47.23 24.51 -52.25
CA THR A 382 -47.19 25.03 -50.87
C THR A 382 -48.19 24.36 -49.92
N PRO A 383 -47.87 24.23 -48.61
CA PRO A 383 -48.88 23.99 -47.58
C PRO A 383 -49.41 25.31 -46.97
N LYS A 384 -50.70 25.32 -46.61
CA LYS A 384 -51.41 26.43 -45.93
C LYS A 384 -51.43 26.25 -44.39
N PRO A 385 -51.73 27.32 -43.60
CA PRO A 385 -51.54 27.32 -42.14
C PRO A 385 -52.84 27.36 -41.30
N SER A 386 -52.70 27.07 -40.01
CA SER A 386 -53.52 27.55 -38.87
C SER A 386 -52.70 27.37 -37.57
N TYR A 387 -52.46 28.38 -36.70
CA TYR A 387 -53.38 29.02 -35.73
C TYR A 387 -54.13 27.98 -34.87
N SER A 388 -54.29 28.05 -33.54
CA SER A 388 -53.91 28.98 -32.44
C SER A 388 -54.21 28.28 -31.08
N SER A 389 -53.88 28.69 -29.84
CA SER A 389 -53.31 29.92 -29.22
C SER A 389 -52.82 29.65 -27.75
N SER A 390 -52.46 30.72 -27.02
CA SER A 390 -52.29 30.93 -25.55
C SER A 390 -53.22 30.14 -24.57
N SER A 391 -52.93 29.96 -23.27
CA SER A 391 -52.32 30.89 -22.29
C SER A 391 -51.85 30.23 -20.96
N VAL A 392 -50.93 30.90 -20.24
CA VAL A 392 -50.82 31.14 -18.76
C VAL A 392 -51.88 30.43 -17.87
N SER A 393 -51.63 29.77 -16.72
CA SER A 393 -51.02 30.23 -15.44
C SER A 393 -50.84 29.03 -14.47
N SER A 394 -49.72 28.87 -13.74
CA SER A 394 -49.49 29.18 -12.30
C SER A 394 -50.32 28.49 -11.19
N VAL A 395 -49.64 28.21 -10.06
CA VAL A 395 -50.10 27.98 -8.65
C VAL A 395 -50.25 26.53 -8.12
N SER A 396 -49.31 26.19 -7.25
CA SER A 396 -49.35 25.46 -5.96
C SER A 396 -50.63 24.77 -5.44
N SER A 397 -50.50 23.63 -4.74
CA SER A 397 -50.55 23.54 -3.24
C SER A 397 -50.84 22.12 -2.68
N THR A 398 -50.39 21.87 -1.43
CA THR A 398 -50.93 20.93 -0.39
C THR A 398 -51.16 19.44 -0.76
N SER A 399 -50.48 18.44 -0.16
CA SER A 399 -50.43 17.96 1.25
C SER A 399 -51.65 17.12 1.70
N LEU A 400 -51.40 16.19 2.65
CA LEU A 400 -52.29 15.20 3.35
C LEU A 400 -51.94 13.75 2.93
N SER A 401 -51.86 12.68 3.74
CA SER A 401 -51.85 12.35 5.19
C SER A 401 -52.65 11.06 5.39
N GLY A 402 -52.24 10.17 6.30
CA GLY A 402 -52.88 8.87 6.62
C GLY A 402 -51.81 7.77 6.61
N SER A 403 -51.52 7.03 7.70
CA SER A 403 -52.40 6.21 8.56
C SER A 403 -53.10 5.12 7.74
N GLU A 404 -53.17 3.84 8.14
CA GLU A 404 -52.97 3.16 9.43
C GLU A 404 -52.54 1.69 9.12
N SER A 405 -51.59 1.10 9.86
CA SER A 405 -51.77 0.18 11.01
C SER A 405 -51.90 -1.32 10.64
N ASP A 406 -51.50 -2.13 11.63
CA ASP A 406 -51.83 -3.53 11.84
C ASP A 406 -51.28 -4.62 10.90
N SER A 407 -51.10 -5.86 11.38
CA SER A 407 -50.58 -6.39 12.65
C SER A 407 -50.47 -7.92 12.49
N ALA A 408 -49.70 -8.58 13.36
CA ALA A 408 -49.82 -10.02 13.66
C ALA A 408 -49.57 -11.02 12.50
N LEU A 409 -49.09 -12.25 12.67
CA LEU A 409 -48.37 -13.05 13.67
C LEU A 409 -48.33 -14.47 13.06
N SER A 410 -47.66 -15.42 13.73
CA SER A 410 -47.64 -16.87 13.43
C SER A 410 -46.98 -17.27 12.09
N SER A 411 -45.85 -18.01 12.01
CA SER A 411 -45.26 -19.14 12.77
C SER A 411 -45.49 -20.49 12.11
N SER A 412 -44.45 -21.34 12.12
CA SER A 412 -44.45 -22.79 11.83
C SER A 412 -44.77 -23.19 10.37
N SER A 413 -44.21 -24.26 9.80
CA SER A 413 -43.05 -25.12 10.14
C SER A 413 -42.82 -26.11 8.97
N SER A 414 -41.80 -26.98 9.07
CA SER A 414 -41.72 -28.30 8.40
C SER A 414 -41.75 -28.31 6.85
N SER A 415 -40.63 -28.62 6.17
CA SER A 415 -40.23 -29.99 5.76
C SER A 415 -41.22 -30.64 4.76
N SER A 416 -40.83 -31.31 3.67
CA SER A 416 -39.56 -31.96 3.31
C SER A 416 -39.60 -32.44 1.84
N THR A 417 -38.44 -32.70 1.24
CA THR A 417 -38.16 -33.75 0.23
C THR A 417 -39.21 -34.10 -0.85
N SER A 418 -38.87 -33.95 -2.13
CA SER A 418 -38.26 -35.04 -2.94
C SER A 418 -38.30 -34.79 -4.46
N SER A 419 -37.21 -35.18 -5.13
CA SER A 419 -37.08 -35.59 -6.55
C SER A 419 -38.39 -36.04 -7.27
N SER A 420 -38.61 -35.84 -8.57
CA SER A 420 -37.76 -36.34 -9.67
C SER A 420 -38.25 -35.93 -11.09
N ILE A 421 -37.30 -35.86 -12.04
CA ILE A 421 -37.36 -36.26 -13.47
C ILE A 421 -38.59 -35.89 -14.33
N ALA A 422 -38.38 -35.01 -15.33
CA ALA A 422 -38.65 -35.30 -16.76
C ALA A 422 -38.18 -34.16 -17.69
N SER A 423 -37.23 -34.44 -18.59
CA SER A 423 -37.05 -33.70 -19.86
C SER A 423 -38.14 -34.16 -20.85
N PRO A 424 -38.42 -33.49 -22.00
CA PRO A 424 -37.48 -33.53 -23.13
C PRO A 424 -37.56 -32.37 -24.18
N ILE A 425 -36.75 -32.53 -25.25
CA ILE A 425 -36.84 -31.92 -26.60
C ILE A 425 -36.37 -30.46 -26.79
N SER A 426 -35.15 -30.33 -27.31
CA SER A 426 -34.71 -29.21 -28.16
C SER A 426 -35.12 -29.44 -29.62
N PRO A 427 -35.34 -28.38 -30.41
CA PRO A 427 -35.06 -28.39 -31.84
C PRO A 427 -33.87 -27.50 -32.17
N SER A 428 -32.93 -28.05 -32.93
CA SER A 428 -31.78 -27.31 -33.49
C SER A 428 -32.20 -26.54 -34.74
N PHE A 429 -31.75 -25.28 -34.86
CA PHE A 429 -31.62 -24.61 -36.15
C PHE A 429 -30.28 -23.87 -36.23
N SER A 430 -29.50 -24.21 -37.25
CA SER A 430 -28.37 -23.43 -37.73
C SER A 430 -28.88 -22.35 -38.69
N ASP A 431 -28.39 -21.11 -38.58
CA ASP A 431 -27.62 -20.51 -39.69
C ASP A 431 -27.07 -19.11 -39.41
N THR A 432 -26.06 -18.76 -40.21
CA THR A 432 -25.59 -17.41 -40.54
C THR A 432 -24.96 -16.51 -39.46
N LEU A 433 -23.63 -16.48 -39.55
CA LEU A 433 -22.73 -15.35 -39.28
C LEU A 433 -23.39 -13.96 -39.39
N THR A 434 -23.31 -13.17 -38.31
CA THR A 434 -23.30 -11.70 -38.37
C THR A 434 -22.15 -11.17 -37.50
N PRO A 435 -21.28 -10.27 -38.00
CA PRO A 435 -20.20 -9.71 -37.21
C PRO A 435 -20.61 -8.46 -36.40
N SER A 436 -19.77 -8.12 -35.43
CA SER A 436 -19.74 -6.85 -34.67
C SER A 436 -20.87 -6.54 -33.69
N SER A 437 -20.67 -6.94 -32.43
CA SER A 437 -21.01 -6.12 -31.25
C SER A 437 -19.89 -6.05 -30.20
N SER A 438 -18.72 -6.64 -30.51
CA SER A 438 -17.57 -6.81 -29.61
C SER A 438 -16.63 -5.60 -29.50
N SER A 439 -17.05 -4.40 -29.91
CA SER A 439 -16.22 -3.18 -29.88
C SER A 439 -16.30 -2.36 -28.58
N LYS A 440 -17.01 -2.84 -27.55
CA LYS A 440 -17.14 -2.15 -26.24
C LYS A 440 -16.49 -2.87 -25.04
N ALA A 441 -15.83 -4.01 -25.27
CA ALA A 441 -15.15 -4.79 -24.22
C ALA A 441 -13.61 -4.79 -24.33
N GLN A 442 -13.03 -3.95 -25.21
CA GLN A 442 -11.61 -3.58 -25.14
C GLN A 442 -11.44 -2.40 -24.18
N HIS A 443 -11.53 -2.67 -22.87
CA HIS A 443 -11.01 -1.72 -21.87
C HIS A 443 -9.50 -1.53 -22.07
N GLN A 444 -9.01 -0.34 -21.68
CA GLN A 444 -7.64 0.15 -21.92
C GLN A 444 -6.58 -0.73 -21.24
N ARG A 445 -6.10 -1.78 -21.92
CA ARG A 445 -4.87 -2.48 -21.49
C ARG A 445 -3.66 -1.56 -21.64
N GLY A 446 -2.99 -1.23 -20.52
CA GLY A 446 -1.64 -0.63 -20.52
C GLY A 446 -1.52 0.88 -20.21
N GLN A 447 -2.30 1.42 -19.26
CA GLN A 447 -2.12 2.80 -18.76
C GLN A 447 -2.19 2.92 -17.23
N CYS A 448 -3.14 2.23 -16.58
CA CYS A 448 -3.20 2.07 -15.13
C CYS A 448 -3.47 0.60 -14.82
N MET A 449 -2.45 -0.15 -14.43
CA MET A 449 -2.53 -1.60 -14.21
C MET A 449 -2.36 -1.93 -12.73
N ALA A 450 -3.30 -2.69 -12.17
CA ALA A 450 -3.19 -3.23 -10.83
C ALA A 450 -2.49 -4.60 -10.82
N TYR A 451 -1.70 -4.85 -9.78
CA TYR A 451 -1.05 -6.15 -9.53
C TYR A 451 -1.11 -6.48 -8.03
N ASN A 452 -1.56 -7.70 -7.71
CA ASN A 452 -1.54 -8.25 -6.36
C ASN A 452 -0.14 -8.77 -6.03
N LEU A 453 0.46 -8.23 -4.97
CA LEU A 453 1.75 -8.69 -4.44
C LEU A 453 1.53 -9.42 -3.12
N GLY A 454 1.35 -10.73 -3.24
CA GLY A 454 1.21 -11.70 -2.16
C GLY A 454 1.79 -13.06 -2.58
N THR A 455 1.72 -14.05 -1.69
CA THR A 455 2.21 -15.42 -1.89
C THR A 455 1.12 -16.39 -2.36
N GLY A 456 -0.15 -16.06 -2.12
CA GLY A 456 -1.29 -16.96 -2.23
C GLY A 456 -1.42 -17.97 -1.08
N ALA A 457 -0.42 -18.08 -0.20
CA ALA A 457 -0.50 -18.88 1.01
C ALA A 457 -1.13 -18.04 2.14
N GLY A 458 -2.28 -18.48 2.63
CA GLY A 458 -2.89 -17.92 3.83
C GLY A 458 -2.32 -18.55 5.09
N TYR A 459 -2.03 -17.73 6.10
CA TYR A 459 -1.67 -18.16 7.45
C TYR A 459 -2.61 -17.52 8.49
N SER A 460 -3.06 -18.32 9.45
CA SER A 460 -3.84 -17.90 10.60
C SER A 460 -2.99 -17.14 11.64
N VAL A 461 -3.64 -16.50 12.61
CA VAL A 461 -2.91 -15.82 13.71
C VAL A 461 -2.11 -16.82 14.54
N LEU A 462 -2.64 -18.03 14.78
CA LEU A 462 -1.97 -19.07 15.57
C LEU A 462 -0.83 -19.73 14.80
N GLU A 463 -0.97 -19.95 13.48
CA GLU A 463 0.11 -20.48 12.64
C GLU A 463 1.35 -19.56 12.64
N ILE A 464 1.13 -18.25 12.62
CA ILE A 464 2.21 -17.24 12.69
C ILE A 464 2.86 -17.23 14.07
N ILE A 465 2.07 -17.34 15.15
CA ILE A 465 2.60 -17.46 16.50
C ILE A 465 3.49 -18.71 16.57
N ASN A 466 3.02 -19.87 16.11
CA ASN A 466 3.80 -21.11 16.08
C ASN A 466 5.09 -20.98 15.25
N ALA A 467 5.05 -20.32 14.09
CA ALA A 467 6.24 -20.05 13.27
C ALA A 467 7.24 -19.12 13.98
N MET A 468 6.75 -18.14 14.74
CA MET A 468 7.57 -17.23 15.53
C MET A 468 8.14 -17.90 16.78
N GLU A 469 7.39 -18.79 17.45
CA GLU A 469 7.91 -19.63 18.54
C GLU A 469 9.04 -20.53 18.04
N LYS A 470 8.86 -21.18 16.87
CA LYS A 470 9.88 -21.97 16.19
C LYS A 470 11.13 -21.16 15.83
N ALA A 471 10.97 -19.95 15.29
CA ALA A 471 12.10 -19.09 14.95
C ALA A 471 12.84 -18.49 16.16
N THR A 472 12.16 -18.34 17.31
CA THR A 472 12.75 -17.76 18.53
C THR A 472 13.20 -18.79 19.58
N GLN A 473 12.68 -20.02 19.51
CA GLN A 473 12.76 -21.03 20.57
C GLN A 473 12.21 -20.52 21.91
N LYS A 474 11.14 -19.70 21.86
CA LYS A 474 10.46 -19.12 23.02
C LYS A 474 8.95 -19.28 22.89
N THR A 475 8.28 -19.58 23.99
CA THR A 475 6.81 -19.51 24.08
C THR A 475 6.33 -18.06 24.03
N ILE A 476 5.28 -17.79 23.27
CA ILE A 476 4.68 -16.47 23.07
C ILE A 476 3.33 -16.45 23.80
N PRO A 477 3.20 -15.76 24.95
CA PRO A 477 1.93 -15.66 25.63
C PRO A 477 0.93 -14.85 24.79
N TYR A 478 -0.28 -15.37 24.63
CA TYR A 478 -1.37 -14.69 23.93
C TYR A 478 -2.69 -14.83 24.69
N LYS A 479 -3.66 -13.98 24.33
CA LYS A 479 -5.06 -14.11 24.73
C LYS A 479 -5.98 -13.80 23.56
N ILE A 480 -7.11 -14.50 23.50
CA ILE A 480 -8.20 -14.17 22.58
C ILE A 480 -8.97 -12.98 23.16
N VAL A 481 -9.36 -12.05 22.31
CA VAL A 481 -10.22 -10.90 22.59
C VAL A 481 -11.26 -10.75 21.47
N GLU A 482 -12.20 -9.82 21.63
CA GLU A 482 -13.21 -9.50 20.62
C GLU A 482 -12.62 -9.23 19.23
N ARG A 483 -13.41 -9.48 18.18
CA ARG A 483 -13.04 -9.13 16.80
C ARG A 483 -12.76 -7.64 16.70
N ARG A 484 -11.70 -7.28 15.98
CA ARG A 484 -11.37 -5.89 15.66
C ARG A 484 -12.31 -5.40 14.55
N LEU A 485 -12.90 -4.23 14.74
CA LEU A 485 -13.81 -3.65 13.75
C LEU A 485 -13.12 -3.50 12.38
N GLY A 486 -13.70 -4.12 11.35
CA GLY A 486 -13.22 -4.04 9.97
C GLY A 486 -12.24 -5.14 9.55
N ASP A 487 -11.85 -6.07 10.45
CA ASP A 487 -11.11 -7.28 10.08
C ASP A 487 -12.00 -8.33 9.40
N VAL A 488 -11.48 -8.95 8.33
CA VAL A 488 -12.12 -10.05 7.60
C VAL A 488 -11.65 -11.42 8.10
N GLY A 489 -12.38 -12.48 7.79
CA GLY A 489 -11.97 -13.86 8.10
C GLY A 489 -10.71 -14.28 7.34
N VAL A 490 -10.79 -14.30 6.01
CA VAL A 490 -9.68 -14.67 5.11
C VAL A 490 -9.34 -13.48 4.20
N CYS A 491 -8.07 -13.35 3.80
CA CYS A 491 -7.65 -12.49 2.68
C CYS A 491 -6.32 -12.99 2.10
N THR A 492 -6.34 -13.57 0.90
CA THR A 492 -5.14 -14.14 0.23
C THR A 492 -5.06 -13.80 -1.25
N ALA A 493 -3.85 -13.65 -1.80
CA ALA A 493 -3.63 -13.16 -3.16
C ALA A 493 -3.68 -14.26 -4.23
N ASP A 494 -4.37 -14.01 -5.34
CA ASP A 494 -3.97 -14.61 -6.61
C ASP A 494 -2.97 -13.64 -7.25
N ALA A 495 -1.69 -14.03 -7.26
CA ALA A 495 -0.60 -13.25 -7.82
C ALA A 495 -0.27 -13.65 -9.28
N THR A 496 -1.13 -14.42 -9.95
CA THR A 496 -0.87 -14.95 -11.30
C THR A 496 -0.58 -13.84 -12.31
N LEU A 497 -1.29 -12.71 -12.26
CA LEU A 497 -1.06 -11.59 -13.17
C LEU A 497 0.33 -10.97 -12.98
N ALA A 498 0.79 -10.76 -11.74
CA ALA A 498 2.14 -10.30 -11.45
C ALA A 498 3.21 -11.30 -11.92
N ASN A 499 2.93 -12.61 -11.77
CA ASN A 499 3.81 -13.69 -12.23
C ASN A 499 4.01 -13.69 -13.75
N GLU A 500 2.93 -13.47 -14.51
CA GLU A 500 2.94 -13.50 -15.97
C GLU A 500 3.43 -12.19 -16.59
N GLU A 501 2.96 -11.04 -16.09
CA GLU A 501 3.19 -9.74 -16.72
C GLU A 501 4.43 -8.98 -16.21
N LEU A 502 4.92 -9.28 -15.00
CA LEU A 502 6.10 -8.65 -14.41
C LEU A 502 7.30 -9.62 -14.31
N GLY A 503 7.08 -10.93 -14.54
CA GLY A 503 8.10 -11.97 -14.30
C GLY A 503 8.52 -12.10 -12.83
N TRP A 504 7.72 -11.56 -11.91
CA TRP A 504 7.99 -11.54 -10.49
C TRP A 504 7.35 -12.74 -9.79
N LYS A 505 8.01 -13.32 -8.78
CA LYS A 505 7.45 -14.37 -7.91
C LYS A 505 8.05 -14.24 -6.51
N PRO A 506 7.27 -14.50 -5.44
CA PRO A 506 7.83 -14.63 -4.09
C PRO A 506 8.64 -15.93 -3.96
N LEU A 507 9.65 -15.92 -3.10
CA LEU A 507 10.61 -17.02 -2.85
C LEU A 507 10.81 -17.34 -1.36
N TYR A 508 10.40 -16.45 -0.47
CA TYR A 508 10.59 -16.59 0.98
C TYR A 508 9.33 -17.17 1.62
N THR A 509 9.52 -18.07 2.59
CA THR A 509 8.46 -18.74 3.34
C THR A 509 8.15 -18.01 4.66
N MET A 510 7.05 -18.38 5.33
CA MET A 510 6.73 -17.87 6.68
C MET A 510 7.87 -18.15 7.68
N ASP A 511 8.56 -19.29 7.58
CA ASP A 511 9.73 -19.61 8.39
C ASP A 511 10.87 -18.60 8.15
N ASP A 512 11.14 -18.24 6.89
CA ASP A 512 12.17 -17.24 6.54
C ASP A 512 11.78 -15.86 7.08
N MET A 513 10.51 -15.45 6.91
CA MET A 513 9.97 -14.19 7.43
C MET A 513 10.15 -14.06 8.95
N CYS A 514 9.84 -15.11 9.71
CA CYS A 514 10.01 -15.09 11.16
C CYS A 514 11.50 -15.07 11.54
N GLN A 515 12.35 -15.87 10.88
CA GLN A 515 13.79 -15.91 11.13
C GLN A 515 14.50 -14.58 10.86
N ASP A 516 14.24 -13.96 9.71
CA ASP A 516 14.90 -12.71 9.33
C ASP A 516 14.43 -11.54 10.21
N MET A 517 13.13 -11.48 10.55
CA MET A 517 12.63 -10.50 11.52
C MET A 517 13.24 -10.68 12.92
N TRP A 518 13.45 -11.93 13.35
CA TRP A 518 14.13 -12.20 14.63
C TRP A 518 15.62 -11.87 14.59
N ARG A 519 16.31 -12.15 13.47
CA ARG A 519 17.72 -11.75 13.25
C ARG A 519 17.89 -10.24 13.31
N TRP A 520 17.03 -9.49 12.62
CA TRP A 520 16.94 -8.03 12.74
C TRP A 520 16.75 -7.60 14.20
N THR A 521 15.74 -8.14 14.89
CA THR A 521 15.43 -7.79 16.27
C THR A 521 16.60 -8.06 17.25
N ARG A 522 17.27 -9.21 17.14
CA ARG A 522 18.42 -9.58 17.99
C ARG A 522 19.62 -8.67 17.79
N ARG A 523 19.90 -8.25 16.55
CA ARG A 523 21.00 -7.33 16.24
C ARG A 523 20.67 -5.87 16.53
N ASN A 524 19.38 -5.53 16.66
CA ASN A 524 18.88 -4.16 16.78
C ASN A 524 17.87 -4.05 17.93
N PRO A 525 18.27 -4.33 19.19
CA PRO A 525 17.34 -4.34 20.33
C PRO A 525 16.67 -2.98 20.56
N ASN A 526 17.37 -1.89 20.21
CA ASN A 526 16.90 -0.51 20.27
C ASN A 526 16.44 0.03 18.90
N GLY A 527 16.17 -0.86 17.93
CA GLY A 527 15.91 -0.47 16.54
C GLY A 527 17.12 0.25 15.92
N TYR A 528 16.87 1.37 15.26
CA TYR A 528 17.91 2.18 14.62
C TYR A 528 18.64 3.15 15.58
N ASP A 529 18.12 3.38 16.79
CA ASP A 529 18.62 4.41 17.72
C ASP A 529 19.72 3.92 18.68
N GLY A 530 20.28 2.72 18.44
CA GLY A 530 21.32 2.14 19.27
C GLY A 530 22.39 1.39 18.48
N PRO A 531 23.49 0.99 19.14
CA PRO A 531 24.54 0.20 18.51
C PRO A 531 24.00 -1.16 18.06
N LEU A 532 24.58 -1.68 16.97
CA LEU A 532 24.39 -3.07 16.57
C LEU A 532 24.92 -4.00 17.67
N VAL A 533 24.20 -5.09 17.90
CA VAL A 533 24.64 -6.17 18.78
C VAL A 533 24.93 -7.40 17.94
N ASP A 534 26.21 -7.65 17.70
CA ASP A 534 26.65 -8.91 17.13
C ASP A 534 26.56 -9.99 18.21
N ASN A 535 25.86 -11.07 17.87
CA ASN A 535 25.27 -12.00 18.83
C ASN A 535 25.41 -13.47 18.35
N ASP A 536 26.28 -13.68 17.37
CA ASP A 536 26.72 -14.94 16.77
C ASP A 536 28.16 -14.75 16.24
#